data_AF-A0A6N1YEZ9-F1
#
_entry.id   AF-A0A6N1YEZ9-F1
#
_cell.length_a   1.000
_cell.length_b   1.000
_cell.length_c   1.000
_cell.angle_alpha   90.00
_cell.angle_beta   90.00
_cell.angle_gamma   90.00
#
_symmetry.space_group_name_H-M   'P 1'
#
loop_
_entity.id
_entity.type
_entity.pdbx_description
1 polymer ?
#
loop_
_entity_poly.entity_id
_entity_poly.type
_entity_poly.pdbx_seq_one_letter_code
_entity_poly.pdbx_strand_id
1 'polypeptide(L)' 'MLIILIAIITAIVFFNSGKKNGENGIKWSVTGLIGYILGFAIGMGAIGETFISIFIGCISVYLTHLQLVKMAHIK' A
#
# COMPACT_ATOMS: atom_id res chain seq x y z
N MET A 1 10.43 6.24 -9.73
CA MET A 1 10.72 7.67 -9.43
C MET A 1 9.63 8.37 -8.63
N LEU A 2 8.33 8.09 -8.83
CA LEU A 2 7.23 8.79 -8.13
C LEU A 2 7.24 8.65 -6.59
N ILE A 3 7.50 7.46 -6.05
CA ILE A 3 7.55 7.22 -4.59
C ILE A 3 8.67 8.06 -3.94
N ILE A 4 9.84 8.10 -4.56
CA ILE A 4 10.97 8.91 -4.08
C ILE A 4 10.65 10.39 -4.18
N LEU A 5 9.99 10.81 -5.27
CA LEU A 5 9.57 12.20 -5.45
C LEU A 5 8.60 12.67 -4.36
N ILE A 6 7.60 11.85 -4.02
CA ILE A 6 6.63 12.18 -2.96
C ILE A 6 7.31 12.23 -1.59
N ALA A 7 8.28 11.34 -1.33
CA ALA A 7 9.08 11.37 -0.10
C ALA A 7 9.89 12.68 0.01
N ILE A 8 10.53 13.12 -1.09
CA ILE A 8 11.29 14.38 -1.14
C ILE A 8 10.38 15.59 -0.91
N ILE A 9 9.22 15.63 -1.56
CA ILE A 9 8.23 16.71 -1.37
C ILE A 9 7.80 16.76 0.11
N THR A 10 7.49 15.61 0.70
CA THR A 10 7.08 15.52 2.10
C THR A 10 8.18 16.04 3.03
N ALA A 11 9.43 15.64 2.80
CA ALA A 11 10.58 16.10 3.57
C ALA A 11 10.77 17.63 3.51
N ILE A 12 10.60 18.22 2.32
CA ILE A 12 10.74 19.67 2.09
C ILE A 12 9.59 20.45 2.73
N VAL A 13 8.35 19.98 2.56
CA VAL A 13 7.16 20.62 3.15
C VAL A 13 7.25 20.65 4.67
N PHE A 14 7.62 19.52 5.28
CA PHE A 14 7.77 19.43 6.73
C PHE A 14 8.96 20.24 7.24
N PHE A 15 10.07 20.27 6.51
CA PHE A 15 11.21 21.12 6.85
C PHE A 15 10.83 22.61 6.87
N ASN A 16 10.14 23.07 5.83
CA ASN A 16 9.69 24.45 5.71
C ASN A 16 8.63 24.79 6.77
N SER A 17 7.73 23.85 7.09
CA SER A 17 6.75 24.00 8.16
C SER A 17 7.43 24.20 9.52
N GLY A 18 8.38 23.33 9.86
CA GLY A 18 9.14 23.46 11.11
C GLY A 18 9.89 24.79 11.22
N LYS A 19 10.56 25.21 10.14
CA LYS A 19 11.25 26.52 10.08
C LYS A 19 10.30 27.70 10.22
N LYS A 20 9.10 27.65 9.63
CA LYS A 20 8.09 28.71 9.69
C LYS A 20 7.48 28.87 11.09
N ASN A 21 7.42 27.79 11.86
CA ASN A 21 6.92 27.81 13.24
C ASN A 21 8.02 28.08 14.29
N GLY A 22 9.24 28.44 13.86
CA GLY A 22 10.36 28.73 14.77
C GLY A 22 11.01 27.48 15.37
N GLU A 23 10.71 26.29 14.86
CA GLU A 23 11.24 25.01 15.33
C GLU A 23 12.38 24.50 14.44
N ASN A 24 13.00 23.38 14.87
CA ASN A 24 14.06 22.75 14.09
C ASN A 24 13.48 22.02 12.87
N GLY A 25 13.70 22.60 11.68
CA GLY A 25 13.24 22.02 10.40
C GLY A 25 13.76 20.61 10.12
N ILE A 26 14.98 20.27 10.56
CA ILE A 26 15.53 18.91 10.35
C ILE A 26 14.71 17.89 11.14
N LYS A 27 14.39 18.18 12.40
CA LYS A 27 13.55 17.31 13.23
C LYS A 27 12.18 17.10 12.59
N TRP A 28 11.54 18.18 12.13
CA TRP A 28 10.25 18.09 11.45
C TRP A 28 10.30 17.31 10.14
N SER A 29 11.36 17.51 9.35
CA SER A 29 11.57 16.76 8.11
C SER A 29 11.66 15.24 8.38
N VAL A 30 12.41 14.83 9.39
CA VAL A 30 12.52 13.42 9.82
C VAL A 30 11.16 12.88 10.27
N THR A 31 10.41 13.63 11.10
CA THR A 31 9.06 13.24 11.52
C THR A 31 8.12 13.07 10.32
N GLY A 32 8.15 13.98 9.36
CA GLY A 32 7.36 13.88 8.12
C GLY A 32 7.72 12.65 7.29
N LEU A 33 9.02 12.32 7.23
CA LEU A 33 9.52 11.15 6.51
C LEU A 33 9.09 9.84 7.17
N ILE A 34 9.09 9.78 8.50
CA ILE A 34 8.56 8.64 9.27
C ILE A 34 7.06 8.47 9.00
N GLY A 35 6.29 9.56 9.06
CA GLY A 35 4.86 9.54 8.76
C GLY A 35 4.57 9.04 7.34
N TYR A 36 5.36 9.49 6.36
CA TYR A 36 5.27 8.99 4.98
C TYR A 36 5.53 7.49 4.87
N ILE A 37 6.60 6.98 5.52
CA ILE A 37 6.94 5.55 5.48
C ILE A 37 5.81 4.71 6.11
N LEU A 38 5.28 5.14 7.25
CA LEU A 38 4.17 4.44 7.90
C LEU A 38 2.91 4.43 7.03
N GLY A 39 2.54 5.57 6.46
CA GLY A 39 1.39 5.66 5.55
C GLY A 39 1.57 4.80 4.30
N PHE A 40 2.79 4.78 3.75
CA PHE A 40 3.14 3.93 2.62
C PHE A 40 3.04 2.44 2.98
N ALA A 41 3.53 2.03 4.14
CA ALA A 41 3.47 0.65 4.60
C ALA A 41 2.01 0.16 4.75
N ILE A 42 1.13 0.98 5.34
CA ILE A 42 -0.30 0.67 5.47
C ILE A 42 -0.95 0.56 4.10
N GLY A 43 -0.70 1.53 3.20
CA GLY A 43 -1.24 1.51 1.84
C GLY A 43 -0.81 0.27 1.05
N MET A 44 0.47 -0.11 1.15
CA MET A 44 0.98 -1.33 0.52
C MET A 44 0.38 -2.60 1.13
N GLY A 45 0.12 -2.62 2.44
CA GLY A 45 -0.58 -3.73 3.11
C GLY A 45 -1.97 -3.95 2.53
N ALA A 46 -2.79 -2.90 2.45
CA ALA A 46 -4.14 -2.97 1.90
C ALA A 46 -4.16 -3.38 0.42
N ILE A 47 -3.21 -2.88 -0.38
CA ILE A 47 -3.05 -3.30 -1.78
C ILE A 47 -2.71 -4.79 -1.83
N GLY A 48 -1.78 -5.25 -0.99
CA GLY A 48 -1.39 -6.66 -0.90
C GLY A 48 -2.56 -7.59 -0.56
N GLU A 49 -3.38 -7.24 0.43
CA GLU A 49 -4.58 -7.99 0.81
C GLU A 49 -5.59 -8.10 -0.34
N THR A 50 -5.72 -7.04 -1.12
CA THR A 50 -6.60 -7.00 -2.30
C THR A 50 -6.12 -8.00 -3.36
N PHE A 51 -4.81 -8.07 -3.64
CA PHE A 51 -4.25 -9.03 -4.57
C PHE A 51 -4.42 -10.49 -4.12
N ILE A 52 -4.22 -10.75 -2.82
CA ILE A 52 -4.44 -12.09 -2.24
C ILE A 52 -5.91 -12.50 -2.40
N SER A 53 -6.84 -11.58 -2.14
CA SER A 53 -8.27 -11.84 -2.26
C SER A 53 -8.69 -12.19 -3.70
N ILE A 54 -8.16 -11.47 -4.69
CA ILE A 54 -8.37 -11.78 -6.11
C ILE A 54 -7.88 -13.19 -6.45
N PHE A 55 -6.68 -13.54 -5.99
CA PHE A 55 -6.08 -14.84 -6.27
C PHE A 55 -6.91 -15.99 -5.68
N ILE A 56 -7.35 -15.85 -4.43
CA ILE A 56 -8.24 -16.83 -3.78
C ILE A 56 -9.54 -16.95 -4.57
N GLY A 57 -10.14 -15.82 -4.98
CA GLY A 57 -11.37 -15.82 -5.79
C GLY A 57 -11.22 -16.59 -7.10
N CYS A 58 -10.13 -16.37 -7.84
CA CYS A 58 -9.85 -17.10 -9.08
C CYS A 58 -9.72 -18.61 -8.85
N ILE A 59 -9.00 -19.03 -7.81
CA ILE A 59 -8.84 -20.45 -7.45
C ILE A 59 -10.20 -21.06 -7.10
N SER A 60 -10.99 -20.39 -6.27
CA SER A 60 -12.31 -20.89 -5.86
C SER A 60 -13.22 -21.10 -7.05
N VAL A 61 -13.26 -20.16 -8.01
CA VAL A 61 -14.06 -20.29 -9.24
C VAL A 61 -13.57 -21.46 -10.09
N TYR A 62 -12.25 -21.60 -10.26
CA TYR A 62 -11.67 -22.70 -11.04
C TYR A 62 -11.98 -24.07 -10.43
N LEU A 63 -11.83 -24.23 -9.12
CA LEU A 63 -12.16 -25.46 -8.42
C LEU A 63 -13.66 -25.79 -8.50
N THR A 64 -14.51 -24.77 -8.36
CA THR A 64 -15.96 -24.95 -8.49
C THR A 64 -16.33 -25.41 -9.90
N HIS A 65 -15.72 -24.82 -10.94
CA HIS A 65 -15.89 -25.25 -12.32
C HIS A 65 -15.49 -26.74 -12.50
N LEU A 66 -14.34 -27.15 -11.97
CA LEU A 66 -13.90 -28.55 -12.04
C LEU A 66 -14.88 -29.50 -11.34
N GLN A 67 -15.41 -29.12 -10.19
CA GLN A 67 -16.40 -29.93 -9.47
C GLN A 67 -17.70 -30.09 -10.28
N LEU A 68 -18.20 -29.02 -10.88
CA LEU A 68 -19.40 -29.03 -11.72
C LEU A 68 -19.22 -29.91 -12.96
N VAL A 69 -18.09 -29.77 -13.66
CA VAL A 69 -17.77 -30.61 -14.83
C VAL A 69 -17.67 -32.08 -14.45
N LYS A 70 -17.03 -32.40 -13.31
CA LYS A 70 -16.91 -33.76 -12.82
C LYS A 70 -18.28 -34.37 -12.51
N MET A 71 -19.19 -33.63 -11.88
CA MET A 71 -20.56 -34.11 -11.61
C MET A 71 -21.35 -34.30 -12.89
N ALA A 72 -21.19 -33.42 -13.88
CA ALA A 72 -21.87 -33.55 -15.18
C ALA A 72 -21.42 -34.78 -15.99
N HIS A 73 -20.18 -35.23 -15.81
CA HIS A 73 -19.62 -36.42 -16.46
C HIS A 73 -19.89 -37.74 -15.71
N ILE A 74 -20.44 -37.71 -14.50
CA ILE A 74 -20.94 -38.91 -13.80
C ILE A 74 -22.35 -39.17 -14.32
N LYS A 75 -22.43 -39.99 -15.38
CA LYS A 75 -23.68 -40.52 -15.93
C LYS A 75 -23.58 -42.03 -16.05
#